data_AF-A0A382UJD0-F1
#
_entry.id   AF-A0A382UJD0-F1
#
_cell.length_a   1.000
_cell.length_b   1.000
_cell.length_c   1.000
_cell.angle_alpha   90.00
_cell.angle_beta   90.00
_cell.angle_gamma   90.00
#
_symmetry.space_group_name_H-M   'P 1'
#
loop_
_entity.id
_entity.type
_entity.pdbx_description
1 polymer ?
#
loop_
_entity_poly.entity_id
_entity_poly.type
_entity_poly.pdbx_seq_one_letter_code
_entity_poly.pdbx_strand_id
1 'polypeptide(L)'
;MTLTHLFKAQAIFAWIWVVMFWLFPNVPAESFGFVLADGTLPPDLVTFGQAVSIPILGIGAISWMAPTWVGGEHIKKLGMLMGVYLNILFVAVQLFHISTDAANFDAFGMIATAVFVVLF
;
A
#
# COMPACT_ATOMS: atom_id res chain seq x y z
N MET A 1 -3.33 -11.00 18.31
CA MET A 1 -3.98 -9.79 17.74
C MET A 1 -5.31 -10.21 17.14
N THR A 2 -6.40 -9.45 17.27
CA THR A 2 -7.68 -9.79 16.62
C THR A 2 -7.68 -9.30 15.17
N LEU A 3 -8.45 -9.95 14.30
CA LEU A 3 -8.62 -9.51 12.90
C LEU A 3 -9.05 -8.05 12.81
N THR A 4 -9.89 -7.58 13.73
CA THR A 4 -10.28 -6.17 13.84
C THR A 4 -9.08 -5.25 13.92
N HIS A 5 -8.10 -5.54 14.79
CA HIS A 5 -6.91 -4.71 14.93
C HIS A 5 -6.03 -4.75 13.68
N LEU A 6 -5.94 -5.90 13.01
CA LEU A 6 -5.17 -6.03 11.76
C LEU A 6 -5.77 -5.19 10.63
N PHE A 7 -7.09 -5.24 10.48
CA PHE A 7 -7.83 -4.39 9.55
C PHE A 7 -7.63 -2.89 9.81
N LYS A 8 -7.66 -2.47 11.09
CA LYS A 8 -7.40 -1.08 11.47
C LYS A 8 -5.95 -0.68 11.18
N ALA A 9 -4.99 -1.54 11.48
CA ALA A 9 -3.58 -1.29 11.20
C ALA A 9 -3.31 -1.18 9.69
N GLN A 10 -3.91 -2.06 8.88
CA GLN A 10 -3.81 -1.99 7.42
C GLN A 10 -4.44 -0.70 6.87
N ALA A 11 -5.59 -0.27 7.41
CA ALA A 11 -6.20 0.99 7.02
C ALA A 11 -5.28 2.20 7.28
N ILE A 12 -4.67 2.24 8.47
CA ILE A 12 -3.72 3.31 8.83
C ILE A 12 -2.51 3.27 7.90
N PHE A 13 -1.95 2.10 7.62
CA PHE A 13 -0.83 1.95 6.71
C PHE A 13 -1.17 2.46 5.30
N ALA A 14 -2.34 2.08 4.75
CA ALA A 14 -2.81 2.59 3.47
C ALA A 14 -2.97 4.13 3.48
N TRP A 15 -3.49 4.71 4.56
CA TRP A 15 -3.64 6.16 4.67
C TRP A 15 -2.33 6.91 4.82
N ILE A 16 -1.30 6.30 5.44
CA ILE A 16 0.06 6.87 5.43
C ILE A 16 0.55 7.03 3.99
N TRP A 17 0.37 6.00 3.14
CA TRP A 17 0.68 6.10 1.72
C TRP A 17 -0.10 7.19 1.01
N VAL A 18 -1.41 7.33 1.28
CA VAL A 18 -2.24 8.42 0.71
C VAL A 18 -1.68 9.79 1.08
N VAL A 19 -1.33 9.99 2.36
CA VAL A 19 -0.72 11.24 2.84
C VAL A 19 0.61 11.50 2.14
N MET A 20 1.44 10.47 1.95
CA MET A 20 2.70 10.59 1.21
C MET A 20 2.48 10.99 -0.25
N PHE A 21 1.54 10.36 -0.97
CA PHE A 21 1.23 10.75 -2.35
C PHE A 21 0.76 12.21 -2.47
N TRP A 22 0.11 12.75 -1.45
CA TRP A 22 -0.44 14.11 -1.49
C TRP A 22 0.55 15.17 -1.05
N LEU A 23 1.23 14.95 0.08
CA LEU A 23 2.06 15.96 0.74
C LEU A 23 3.56 15.77 0.47
N PHE A 24 3.98 14.54 0.13
CA PHE A 24 5.38 14.17 -0.05
C PHE A 24 5.58 13.25 -1.28
N PRO A 25 5.09 13.63 -2.49
CA PRO A 25 4.99 12.71 -3.64
C PRO A 25 6.33 12.14 -4.11
N ASN A 26 7.44 12.80 -3.78
CA ASN A 26 8.79 12.30 -4.08
C ASN A 26 9.10 10.98 -3.36
N VAL A 27 8.59 10.78 -2.14
CA VAL A 27 8.90 9.59 -1.35
C VAL A 27 8.33 8.31 -1.98
N PRO A 28 7.01 8.21 -2.30
CA PRO A 28 6.51 7.04 -2.99
C PRO A 28 7.06 6.95 -4.42
N ALA A 29 7.32 8.07 -5.10
CA ALA A 29 7.91 8.04 -6.43
C ALA A 29 9.32 7.44 -6.45
N GLU A 30 10.13 7.72 -5.43
CA GLU A 30 11.47 7.13 -5.26
C GLU A 30 11.38 5.62 -5.04
N SER A 31 10.42 5.15 -4.22
CA SER A 31 10.17 3.72 -4.00
C SER A 31 9.88 2.96 -5.31
N PHE A 32 9.32 3.63 -6.32
CA PHE A 32 8.99 3.03 -7.62
C PHE A 32 9.90 3.50 -8.77
N GLY A 33 10.99 4.23 -8.47
CA GLY A 33 11.97 4.71 -9.43
C GLY A 33 11.43 5.70 -10.48
N PHE A 34 10.40 6.45 -10.12
CA PHE A 34 9.84 7.52 -10.97
C PHE A 34 10.62 8.84 -10.89
N VAL A 35 11.66 8.90 -10.06
CA VAL A 35 12.51 10.08 -9.89
C VAL A 35 13.53 10.15 -11.03
N LEU A 36 13.69 11.33 -11.62
CA LEU A 36 14.67 11.58 -12.67
C LEU A 36 16.10 11.55 -12.12
N ALA A 37 17.09 11.46 -13.02
CA ALA A 37 18.51 11.42 -12.65
C ALA A 37 18.99 12.65 -11.84
N ASP A 38 18.27 13.77 -11.92
CA ASP A 38 18.54 15.00 -11.17
C ASP A 38 17.79 15.08 -9.82
N GLY A 39 17.10 14.00 -9.42
CA GLY A 39 16.33 13.95 -8.18
C GLY A 39 14.95 14.60 -8.26
N THR A 40 14.51 15.06 -9.43
CA THR A 40 13.21 15.70 -9.60
C THR A 40 12.12 14.71 -10.02
N LEU A 41 10.87 15.03 -9.68
CA LEU A 41 9.68 14.28 -10.07
C LEU A 41 8.89 15.08 -11.11
N PRO A 42 8.61 14.53 -12.31
CA PRO A 42 7.78 15.21 -13.30
C PRO A 42 6.41 15.64 -12.73
N PRO A 43 5.93 16.86 -13.03
CA PRO A 43 4.64 17.35 -12.51
C PRO A 43 3.45 16.42 -12.86
N ASP A 44 3.48 15.80 -14.04
CA ASP A 44 2.44 14.86 -14.46
C ASP A 44 2.41 13.59 -13.57
N LEU A 45 3.57 13.15 -13.06
CA LEU A 45 3.63 12.02 -12.12
C LEU A 45 3.18 12.40 -10.71
N VAL A 46 3.36 13.65 -10.30
CA VAL A 46 2.77 14.16 -9.05
C VAL A 46 1.25 14.10 -9.12
N THR A 47 0.67 14.68 -10.18
CA THR A 47 -0.79 14.70 -10.36
C THR A 47 -1.38 13.31 -10.54
N PHE A 48 -0.69 12.45 -11.31
CA PHE A 48 -1.06 11.04 -11.43
C PHE A 48 -1.03 10.36 -10.07
N GLY A 49 0.08 10.45 -9.32
CA GLY A 49 0.24 9.88 -7.98
C GLY A 49 -0.89 10.24 -7.01
N GLN A 50 -1.27 11.52 -7.00
CA GLN A 50 -2.39 12.01 -6.18
C GLN A 50 -3.74 11.43 -6.59
N ALA A 51 -3.96 11.18 -7.89
CA ALA A 51 -5.17 10.54 -8.40
C ALA A 51 -5.19 9.02 -8.10
N VAL A 52 -4.08 8.31 -8.28
CA VAL A 52 -3.99 6.86 -7.95
C VAL A 52 -4.03 6.58 -6.46
N SER A 53 -3.79 7.56 -5.59
CA SER A 53 -3.97 7.38 -4.15
C SER A 53 -5.44 7.30 -3.73
N ILE A 54 -6.40 7.71 -4.57
CA ILE A 54 -7.84 7.61 -4.26
C ILE A 54 -8.30 6.15 -4.10
N PRO A 55 -7.97 5.20 -5.01
CA PRO A 55 -8.18 3.77 -4.76
C PRO A 55 -7.55 3.27 -3.46
N ILE A 56 -6.34 3.73 -3.10
CA ILE A 56 -5.65 3.35 -1.86
C ILE A 56 -6.42 3.87 -0.63
N LEU A 57 -6.94 5.10 -0.69
CA LEU A 57 -7.82 5.67 0.32
C LEU A 57 -9.09 4.81 0.48
N GLY A 58 -9.67 4.37 -0.63
CA GLY A 58 -10.82 3.45 -0.65
C GLY A 58 -10.50 2.11 0.01
N ILE A 59 -9.35 1.50 -0.30
CA ILE A 59 -8.87 0.27 0.35
C ILE A 59 -8.73 0.47 1.86
N GLY A 60 -8.17 1.60 2.29
CA GLY A 60 -8.04 1.95 3.71
C GLY A 60 -9.40 2.12 4.39
N ALA A 61 -10.34 2.82 3.74
CA ALA A 61 -11.70 3.02 4.25
C ALA A 61 -12.47 1.68 4.37
N ILE A 62 -12.39 0.82 3.35
CA ILE A 62 -12.98 -0.53 3.38
C ILE A 62 -12.34 -1.35 4.51
N SER A 63 -11.01 -1.33 4.63
CA SER A 63 -10.31 -2.05 5.70
C SER A 63 -10.73 -1.55 7.08
N TRP A 64 -10.91 -0.24 7.25
CA TRP A 64 -11.37 0.34 8.51
C TRP A 64 -12.79 -0.11 8.87
N MET A 65 -13.69 -0.18 7.89
CA MET A 65 -15.11 -0.47 8.13
C MET A 65 -15.44 -1.98 8.07
N ALA A 66 -14.60 -2.79 7.44
CA ALA A 66 -14.81 -4.23 7.26
C ALA A 66 -15.24 -4.97 8.54
N PRO A 67 -14.62 -4.75 9.73
CA PRO A 67 -15.01 -5.45 10.95
C PRO A 67 -16.44 -5.13 11.44
N THR A 68 -17.03 -3.99 11.02
CA THR A 68 -18.41 -3.63 11.38
C THR A 68 -19.42 -4.03 10.31
N TRP A 69 -18.97 -4.29 9.08
CA TRP A 69 -19.84 -4.67 7.96
C TRP A 69 -19.95 -6.18 7.77
N VAL A 70 -18.93 -6.94 8.18
CA VAL A 70 -18.80 -8.35 7.84
C VAL A 70 -18.63 -9.19 9.11
N GLY A 71 -19.60 -10.06 9.40
CA GLY A 71 -19.58 -10.97 10.53
C GLY A 71 -19.10 -12.39 10.21
N GLY A 72 -18.81 -13.17 11.26
CA GLY A 72 -18.59 -14.61 11.18
C GLY A 72 -17.37 -15.01 10.33
N GLU A 73 -17.54 -15.98 9.43
CA GLU A 73 -16.45 -16.50 8.59
C GLU A 73 -16.11 -15.60 7.40
N HIS A 74 -17.00 -14.69 7.00
CA HIS A 74 -16.77 -13.82 5.84
C HIS A 74 -15.66 -12.79 6.11
N ILE A 75 -15.45 -12.38 7.36
CA ILE A 75 -14.36 -11.46 7.71
C ILE A 75 -12.99 -12.09 7.48
N LYS A 76 -12.87 -13.43 7.65
CA LYS A 76 -11.64 -14.17 7.34
C LYS A 76 -11.36 -14.18 5.85
N LYS A 77 -12.39 -14.41 5.02
CA LYS A 77 -12.25 -14.36 3.55
C LYS A 77 -11.83 -12.98 3.07
N LEU A 78 -12.43 -11.93 3.66
CA LEU A 78 -12.02 -10.56 3.38
C LEU A 78 -10.60 -10.27 3.86
N GLY A 79 -10.20 -10.84 5.01
CA GLY A 79 -8.83 -10.75 5.52
C GLY A 79 -7.81 -11.40 4.59
N MET A 80 -8.13 -12.58 4.04
CA MET A 80 -7.30 -13.22 3.02
C MET A 80 -7.18 -12.35 1.75
N LEU A 81 -8.27 -11.77 1.27
CA LEU A 81 -8.24 -10.92 0.08
C LEU A 81 -7.41 -9.65 0.31
N MET A 82 -7.73 -8.91 1.37
CA MET A 82 -7.20 -7.57 1.62
C MET A 82 -5.82 -7.62 2.29
N GLY A 83 -5.64 -8.51 3.26
CA GLY A 83 -4.45 -8.62 4.10
C GLY A 83 -3.36 -9.54 3.56
N VAL A 84 -3.74 -10.53 2.75
CA VAL A 84 -2.79 -11.50 2.19
C VAL A 84 -2.61 -11.29 0.69
N TYR A 85 -3.64 -11.54 -0.13
CA TYR A 85 -3.49 -11.57 -1.58
C TYR A 85 -3.11 -10.21 -2.18
N LEU A 86 -3.79 -9.13 -1.76
CA LEU A 86 -3.46 -7.80 -2.25
C LEU A 86 -2.05 -7.35 -1.83
N ASN A 87 -1.64 -7.65 -0.60
CA ASN A 87 -0.31 -7.34 -0.10
C ASN A 87 0.79 -8.17 -0.80
N ILE A 88 0.54 -9.44 -1.11
CA ILE A 88 1.43 -10.26 -1.94
C ILE A 88 1.62 -9.62 -3.33
N LEU A 89 0.55 -9.10 -3.94
CA LEU A 89 0.66 -8.42 -5.24
C LEU A 89 1.52 -7.16 -5.17
N PHE A 90 1.40 -6.35 -4.10
CA PHE A 90 2.28 -5.20 -3.89
C PHE A 90 3.75 -5.61 -3.75
N VAL A 91 4.04 -6.65 -2.96
CA VAL A 91 5.40 -7.19 -2.83
C VAL A 91 5.92 -7.73 -4.17
N ALA A 92 5.10 -8.46 -4.91
CA ALA A 92 5.48 -9.04 -6.20
C ALA A 92 5.80 -7.95 -7.24
N VAL A 93 5.00 -6.88 -7.31
CA VAL A 93 5.27 -5.75 -8.21
C VAL A 93 6.56 -5.03 -7.83
N GLN A 94 6.82 -4.84 -6.53
CA GLN A 94 8.04 -4.19 -6.09
C GLN A 94 9.28 -5.05 -6.40
N LEU A 95 9.21 -6.35 -6.16
CA LEU A 95 10.26 -7.29 -6.54
C LEU A 95 10.51 -7.30 -8.05
N PHE A 96 9.45 -7.21 -8.85
CA PHE A 96 9.56 -7.10 -10.30
C PHE A 96 10.32 -5.82 -10.70
N HIS A 97 9.95 -4.66 -10.17
CA HIS A 97 10.65 -3.40 -10.46
C HIS A 97 12.12 -3.43 -10.03
N ILE A 98 12.43 -4.03 -8.87
CA ILE A 98 13.82 -4.21 -8.42
C ILE A 98 14.57 -5.13 -9.40
N SER A 99 13.96 -6.23 -9.86
CA SER A 99 14.59 -7.18 -10.77
C SER A 99 14.90 -6.62 -12.17
N THR A 100 14.25 -5.51 -12.54
CA THR A 100 14.47 -4.81 -13.81
C THR A 100 15.27 -3.52 -13.64
N ASP A 101 15.87 -3.30 -12.48
CA ASP A 101 16.58 -2.05 -12.10
C ASP A 101 15.70 -0.79 -12.23
N ALA A 102 14.38 -0.95 -12.25
CA ALA A 102 13.43 0.14 -12.39
C ALA A 102 13.17 0.86 -11.06
N ALA A 103 13.44 0.21 -9.92
CA ALA A 103 13.28 0.80 -8.59
C ALA A 103 14.27 0.22 -7.59
N ASN A 104 14.57 1.00 -6.55
CA ASN A 104 15.36 0.52 -5.40
C ASN A 104 14.49 -0.28 -4.41
N PHE A 105 15.16 -0.96 -3.48
CA PHE A 105 14.47 -1.64 -2.38
C PHE A 105 13.84 -0.64 -1.41
N ASP A 106 12.51 -0.58 -1.39
CA ASP A 106 11.73 0.16 -0.39
C ASP A 106 11.51 -0.71 0.86
N ALA A 107 12.38 -0.54 1.86
CA ALA A 107 12.30 -1.27 3.11
C ALA A 107 10.99 -1.00 3.88
N PHE A 108 10.52 0.25 3.88
CA PHE A 108 9.31 0.63 4.61
C PHE A 108 8.09 -0.04 3.99
N GLY A 109 7.90 0.12 2.69
CA GLY A 109 6.80 -0.49 1.95
C GLY A 109 6.83 -2.01 1.96
N MET A 110 7.99 -2.62 1.67
CA MET A 110 8.11 -4.07 1.53
C MET A 110 7.96 -4.80 2.87
N ILE A 111 8.68 -4.35 3.91
CA ILE A 111 8.66 -5.04 5.20
C ILE A 111 7.31 -4.87 5.87
N ALA A 112 6.73 -3.67 5.85
CA ALA A 112 5.40 -3.44 6.43
C ALA A 112 4.33 -4.31 5.74
N THR A 113 4.35 -4.36 4.40
CA THR A 113 3.44 -5.21 3.62
C THR A 113 3.64 -6.69 3.92
N ALA A 114 4.87 -7.18 4.01
CA ALA A 114 5.16 -8.58 4.36
C ALA A 114 4.70 -8.93 5.78
N VAL A 115 4.84 -8.01 6.74
CA VAL A 115 4.31 -8.18 8.10
C VAL A 115 2.80 -8.34 8.07
N PHE A 116 2.07 -7.53 7.29
CA PHE A 116 0.62 -7.71 7.15
C PHE A 116 0.26 -9.07 6.54
N VAL A 117 0.97 -9.54 5.52
CA VAL A 117 0.76 -10.88 4.93
C VAL A 117 0.87 -12.00 5.97
N VAL A 118 1.86 -11.92 6.86
CA VAL A 118 2.09 -12.96 7.89
C VAL A 118 1.08 -12.89 9.03
N LEU A 119 0.62 -11.69 9.38
CA LEU A 119 -0.25 -11.48 10.53
C LEU A 119 -1.74 -11.73 10.26
N PHE A 120 -2.19 -11.57 9.00
CA PHE A 120 -3.57 -11.79 8.57
C PHE A 120 -3.92 -13.28 8.42
#